data_AF-A0A2E5JI29-F1
#
_entry.id   AF-A0A2E5JI29-F1
#
_cell.length_a   1.000
_cell.length_b   1.000
_cell.length_c   1.000
_cell.angle_alpha   90.00
_cell.angle_beta   90.00
_cell.angle_gamma   90.00
#
_symmetry.space_group_name_H-M   'P 1'
#
loop_
_entity.id
_entity.type
_entity.pdbx_description
1 polymer ?
#
loop_
_entity_poly.entity_id
_entity_poly.type
_entity_poly.pdbx_seq_one_letter_code
_entity_poly.pdbx_strand_id
1 'polypeptide(L)'
;MQGKQKGFFLLSFLPAIAYWILEENYPIRIALGVGLGLAVIEILIEKFWLGHIHSLTKFNFIILMFLGGISLIGDEGIWFKLQPAFTGVGVASFLLFQKVRGKSLIGELQKDFPQKIAVPIELTKNLESHMAAFMFSYGCFMAYVAFNMTTDLWLFYRTVGFYICGAIFFGIEVIVMRRWVRRNMKPKSAQTNDAAL
;
A
#
# COMPACT_ATOMS: atom_id res chain seq x y z
N MET A 1 22.71 4.49 -13.32
CA MET A 1 21.59 5.39 -13.70
C MET A 1 20.62 5.60 -12.53
N GLN A 2 20.94 6.47 -11.57
CA GLN A 2 20.16 6.65 -10.31
C GLN A 2 19.42 8.01 -10.20
N GLY A 3 19.20 8.72 -11.32
CA GLY A 3 18.66 10.09 -11.30
C GLY A 3 17.16 10.28 -11.57
N LYS A 4 16.44 9.29 -12.12
CA LYS A 4 15.11 9.51 -12.73
C LYS A 4 13.88 9.15 -11.87
N GLN A 5 14.04 8.60 -10.67
CA GLN A 5 12.89 8.12 -9.88
C GLN A 5 12.17 9.21 -9.05
N LYS A 6 12.82 10.35 -8.77
CA LYS A 6 12.28 11.34 -7.82
C LYS A 6 11.05 12.13 -8.33
N GLY A 7 10.79 12.14 -9.64
CA GLY A 7 9.67 12.89 -10.24
C GLY A 7 8.33 12.14 -10.29
N PHE A 8 8.33 10.80 -10.23
CA PHE A 8 7.11 10.00 -10.46
C PHE A 8 6.21 9.86 -9.22
N PHE A 9 6.77 10.04 -8.02
CA PHE A 9 5.98 10.00 -6.79
C PHE A 9 4.88 11.05 -6.80
N LEU A 10 5.20 12.29 -7.19
CA LEU A 10 4.23 13.38 -7.32
C LEU A 10 3.19 13.12 -8.43
N LEU A 11 3.60 12.43 -9.50
CA LEU A 11 2.71 12.10 -10.61
C LEU A 11 1.58 11.15 -10.19
N SER A 12 1.85 10.22 -9.27
CA SER A 12 0.85 9.28 -8.76
C SER A 12 -0.25 9.92 -7.88
N PHE A 13 -0.05 11.18 -7.44
CA PHE A 13 -1.08 11.96 -6.74
C PHE A 13 -1.90 12.85 -7.67
N LEU A 14 -1.45 13.04 -8.90
CA LEU A 14 -2.04 13.99 -9.85
C LEU A 14 -3.52 13.67 -10.15
N PRO A 15 -3.95 12.40 -10.34
CA PRO A 15 -5.36 12.08 -10.51
C PRO A 15 -6.23 12.45 -9.30
N ALA A 16 -5.73 12.22 -8.08
CA ALA A 16 -6.48 12.49 -6.86
C ALA A 16 -6.60 13.99 -6.56
N ILE A 17 -5.52 14.75 -6.78
CA ILE A 17 -5.52 16.22 -6.63
C ILE A 17 -6.42 16.87 -7.68
N ALA A 18 -6.33 16.43 -8.93
CA ALA A 18 -7.19 16.94 -10.01
C ALA A 18 -8.67 16.63 -9.74
N TYR A 19 -8.97 15.41 -9.28
CA TYR A 19 -10.33 15.04 -8.87
C TYR A 19 -10.85 15.96 -7.77
N TRP A 20 -10.04 16.25 -6.74
CA TRP A 20 -10.43 17.13 -5.64
C TRP A 20 -10.75 18.56 -6.12
N ILE A 21 -9.87 19.17 -6.91
CA ILE A 21 -10.09 20.52 -7.46
C ILE A 21 -11.36 20.56 -8.32
N LEU A 22 -11.59 19.51 -9.11
CA LEU A 22 -12.73 19.47 -10.02
C LEU A 22 -14.05 19.14 -9.32
N GLU A 23 -14.05 18.30 -8.28
CA GLU A 23 -15.27 17.99 -7.52
C GLU A 23 -15.82 19.24 -6.82
N GLU A 24 -14.95 20.17 -6.40
CA GLU A 24 -15.37 21.42 -5.76
C GLU A 24 -15.97 22.43 -6.75
N ASN A 25 -15.53 22.41 -8.02
CA ASN A 25 -15.84 23.47 -8.99
C ASN A 25 -16.73 23.02 -10.16
N TYR A 26 -16.87 21.71 -10.39
CA TYR A 26 -17.53 21.14 -11.56
C TYR A 26 -18.43 19.95 -11.19
N PRO A 27 -19.39 19.60 -12.06
CA PRO A 27 -20.18 18.38 -11.89
C PRO A 27 -19.31 17.13 -11.74
N ILE A 28 -19.75 16.21 -10.89
CA ILE A 28 -19.01 14.98 -10.53
C ILE A 28 -18.57 14.16 -11.76
N ARG A 29 -19.37 14.14 -12.84
CA ARG A 29 -19.03 13.49 -14.11
C ARG A 29 -17.72 14.02 -14.71
N ILE A 30 -17.49 15.33 -14.64
CA ILE A 30 -16.28 15.97 -15.17
C ILE A 30 -15.10 15.63 -14.27
N ALA A 31 -15.26 15.72 -12.94
CA ALA A 31 -14.22 15.37 -11.99
C ALA A 31 -13.75 13.91 -12.13
N LEU A 32 -14.70 12.98 -12.24
CA LEU A 32 -14.42 11.57 -12.47
C LEU A 32 -13.80 11.33 -13.85
N GLY A 33 -14.34 11.93 -14.90
CA GLY A 33 -13.83 11.78 -16.27
C GLY A 33 -12.38 12.23 -16.41
N VAL A 34 -12.03 13.38 -15.82
CA VAL A 34 -10.65 13.87 -15.80
C VAL A 34 -9.77 12.99 -14.91
N GLY A 35 -10.23 12.56 -13.73
CA GLY A 35 -9.48 11.65 -12.86
C GLY A 35 -9.13 10.33 -13.55
N LEU A 36 -10.08 9.73 -14.27
CA LEU A 36 -9.86 8.54 -15.10
C LEU A 36 -8.91 8.81 -16.26
N GLY A 37 -9.09 9.92 -16.98
CA GLY A 37 -8.21 10.32 -18.08
C GLY A 37 -6.76 10.51 -17.64
N LEU A 38 -6.55 11.11 -16.46
CA LEU A 38 -5.22 11.27 -15.87
C LEU A 38 -4.58 9.93 -15.50
N ALA A 39 -5.34 8.95 -15.03
CA ALA A 39 -4.80 7.61 -14.76
C ALA A 39 -4.40 6.88 -16.06
N VAL A 40 -5.13 7.09 -17.16
CA VAL A 40 -4.72 6.59 -18.48
C VAL A 40 -3.41 7.25 -18.91
N ILE A 41 -3.30 8.57 -18.76
CA ILE A 41 -2.08 9.32 -19.06
C ILE A 41 -0.91 8.82 -18.20
N GLU A 42 -1.13 8.55 -16.91
CA GLU A 42 -0.11 8.01 -15.99
C GLU A 42 0.46 6.68 -16.51
N ILE A 43 -0.40 5.73 -16.91
CA ILE A 43 0.05 4.46 -17.51
C ILE A 43 0.80 4.69 -18.83
N LEU A 44 0.33 5.60 -19.67
CA LEU A 44 0.99 5.90 -20.95
C LEU A 44 2.39 6.47 -20.71
N ILE A 45 2.51 7.45 -19.81
CA ILE A 45 3.80 8.02 -19.42
C ILE A 45 4.71 6.94 -18.86
N GLU A 46 4.20 6.09 -17.96
CA GLU A 46 4.99 4.99 -17.39
C GLU A 46 5.49 4.04 -18.49
N LYS A 47 4.61 3.63 -19.40
CA LYS A 47 4.96 2.74 -20.52
C LYS A 47 5.99 3.37 -21.45
N PHE A 48 5.85 4.66 -21.80
CA PHE A 48 6.75 5.34 -22.74
C PHE A 48 8.09 5.70 -22.12
N TRP A 49 8.14 6.09 -20.84
CA TRP A 49 9.39 6.51 -20.19
C TRP A 49 10.15 5.38 -19.49
N LEU A 50 9.46 4.39 -18.92
CA LEU A 50 10.08 3.28 -18.20
C LEU A 50 10.15 1.99 -19.03
N GLY A 51 9.46 1.94 -20.18
CA GLY A 51 9.44 0.79 -21.08
C GLY A 51 8.65 -0.41 -20.53
N HIS A 52 8.26 -0.37 -19.25
CA HIS A 52 7.45 -1.38 -18.58
C HIS A 52 6.48 -0.69 -17.63
N ILE A 53 5.32 -1.31 -17.42
CA ILE A 53 4.32 -0.83 -16.47
C ILE A 53 4.46 -1.68 -15.22
N HIS A 54 4.67 -1.03 -14.07
CA HIS A 54 4.82 -1.69 -12.79
C HIS A 54 3.53 -2.41 -12.40
N SER A 55 3.66 -3.60 -11.82
CA SER A 55 2.49 -4.40 -11.42
C SER A 55 1.57 -3.65 -10.44
N LEU A 56 2.15 -2.79 -9.59
CA LEU A 56 1.41 -1.93 -8.67
C LEU A 56 0.58 -0.88 -9.43
N THR A 57 1.15 -0.21 -10.43
CA THR A 57 0.40 0.75 -11.26
C THR A 57 -0.72 0.07 -12.02
N LYS A 58 -0.48 -1.11 -12.60
CA LYS A 58 -1.54 -1.89 -13.28
C LYS A 58 -2.69 -2.21 -12.34
N PHE A 59 -2.38 -2.71 -11.14
CA PHE A 59 -3.38 -3.03 -10.14
C PHE A 59 -4.19 -1.80 -9.72
N ASN A 60 -3.50 -0.69 -9.43
CA ASN A 60 -4.12 0.56 -9.06
C ASN A 60 -5.04 1.10 -10.17
N PHE A 61 -4.56 1.06 -11.41
CA PHE A 61 -5.33 1.48 -12.59
C PHE A 61 -6.56 0.61 -12.83
N ILE A 62 -6.47 -0.72 -12.70
CA ILE A 62 -7.61 -1.62 -12.87
C ILE A 62 -8.69 -1.28 -11.84
N ILE A 63 -8.31 -1.12 -10.57
CA ILE A 63 -9.27 -0.75 -9.51
C ILE A 63 -9.87 0.62 -9.81
N LEU A 64 -9.04 1.61 -10.20
CA LEU A 64 -9.48 2.96 -10.51
C LEU A 64 -10.47 2.99 -11.68
N MET A 65 -10.18 2.28 -12.76
CA MET A 65 -11.06 2.18 -13.93
C MET A 65 -12.36 1.48 -13.59
N PHE A 66 -12.30 0.41 -12.79
CA PHE A 66 -13.49 -0.33 -12.37
C PHE A 66 -14.39 0.52 -11.46
N LEU A 67 -13.83 1.06 -10.37
CA LEU A 67 -14.58 1.85 -9.40
C LEU A 67 -15.00 3.21 -9.96
N GLY A 68 -14.10 3.90 -10.67
CA GLY A 68 -14.41 5.16 -11.33
C GLY A 68 -15.42 4.99 -12.47
N GLY A 69 -15.40 3.86 -13.18
CA GLY A 69 -16.42 3.50 -14.17
C GLY A 69 -17.81 3.33 -13.54
N ILE A 70 -17.91 2.60 -12.42
CA ILE A 70 -19.17 2.49 -11.65
C ILE A 70 -19.60 3.87 -11.15
N SER A 71 -18.67 4.68 -10.66
CA SER A 71 -18.89 6.06 -10.21
C SER A 71 -19.52 6.93 -11.30
N LEU A 72 -19.06 6.81 -12.55
CA LEU A 72 -19.60 7.54 -13.70
C LEU A 72 -21.00 7.08 -14.10
N ILE A 73 -21.30 5.77 -13.99
CA ILE A 73 -22.62 5.23 -14.33
C ILE A 73 -23.66 5.65 -13.28
N GLY A 74 -23.27 5.66 -12.01
CA GLY A 74 -24.15 6.02 -10.90
C GLY A 74 -24.31 7.52 -10.67
N ASP A 75 -23.49 8.38 -11.29
CA ASP A 75 -23.38 9.80 -10.95
C ASP A 75 -23.01 10.08 -9.49
N GLU A 76 -22.27 9.16 -8.87
CA GLU A 76 -21.88 9.24 -7.46
C GLU A 76 -20.38 9.10 -7.31
N GLY A 77 -19.71 10.04 -6.63
CA GLY A 77 -18.26 10.00 -6.40
C GLY A 77 -17.79 8.96 -5.35
N ILE A 78 -18.72 8.31 -4.65
CA ILE A 78 -18.43 7.41 -3.53
C ILE A 78 -17.56 6.22 -3.95
N TRP A 79 -17.84 5.63 -5.11
CA TRP A 79 -17.11 4.47 -5.61
C TRP A 79 -15.64 4.79 -5.87
N PHE A 80 -15.37 5.96 -6.44
CA PHE A 80 -14.01 6.45 -6.60
C PHE A 80 -13.31 6.66 -5.25
N LYS A 81 -14.02 7.21 -4.25
CA LYS A 81 -13.48 7.41 -2.89
C LYS A 81 -13.18 6.11 -2.15
N LEU A 82 -13.87 5.01 -2.47
CA LEU A 82 -13.65 3.69 -1.85
C LEU A 82 -12.39 2.96 -2.35
N GLN A 83 -11.70 3.47 -3.37
CA GLN A 83 -10.49 2.85 -3.90
C GLN A 83 -9.43 2.49 -2.83
N PRO A 84 -9.08 3.36 -1.86
CA PRO A 84 -8.13 3.02 -0.81
C PRO A 84 -8.63 1.91 0.12
N ALA A 85 -9.95 1.83 0.35
CA ALA A 85 -10.56 0.79 1.15
C ALA A 85 -10.42 -0.59 0.48
N PHE A 86 -10.80 -0.69 -0.80
CA PHE A 86 -10.65 -1.93 -1.57
C PHE A 86 -9.19 -2.35 -1.71
N THR A 87 -8.28 -1.39 -1.89
CA THR A 87 -6.83 -1.65 -1.94
C THR A 87 -6.32 -2.20 -0.61
N GLY A 88 -6.68 -1.57 0.51
CA GLY A 88 -6.29 -2.02 1.85
C GLY A 88 -6.78 -3.42 2.17
N VAL A 89 -8.07 -3.69 1.91
CA VAL A 89 -8.68 -5.01 2.10
C VAL A 89 -8.06 -6.05 1.16
N GLY A 90 -7.83 -5.70 -0.11
CA GLY A 90 -7.23 -6.59 -1.09
C GLY A 90 -5.80 -7.00 -0.73
N VAL A 91 -4.95 -6.02 -0.36
CA VAL A 91 -3.58 -6.27 0.08
C VAL A 91 -3.55 -7.08 1.39
N ALA A 92 -4.37 -6.71 2.37
CA ALA A 92 -4.47 -7.46 3.62
C ALA A 92 -4.89 -8.92 3.39
N SER A 93 -5.91 -9.14 2.57
CA SER A 93 -6.39 -10.47 2.21
C SER A 93 -5.30 -11.28 1.50
N PHE A 94 -4.56 -10.66 0.58
CA PHE A 94 -3.45 -11.31 -0.12
C PHE A 94 -2.32 -11.72 0.84
N LEU A 95 -1.91 -10.83 1.75
CA LEU A 95 -0.87 -11.13 2.75
C LEU A 95 -1.32 -12.26 3.69
N LEU A 96 -2.56 -12.23 4.18
CA LEU A 96 -3.11 -13.29 5.03
C LEU A 96 -3.21 -14.62 4.27
N PHE A 97 -3.62 -14.60 3.00
CA PHE A 97 -3.66 -15.80 2.16
C PHE A 97 -2.26 -16.42 1.99
N GLN A 98 -1.24 -15.60 1.73
CA GLN A 98 0.15 -16.08 1.64
C GLN A 98 0.63 -16.72 2.94
N LYS A 99 0.29 -16.10 4.09
CA LYS A 99 0.57 -16.64 5.42
C LYS A 99 -0.08 -18.01 5.63
N VAL A 100 -1.36 -18.18 5.25
CA VAL A 100 -2.09 -19.47 5.36
C VAL A 100 -1.41 -20.55 4.52
N ARG A 101 -0.83 -20.21 3.36
CA ARG A 101 -0.02 -21.14 2.54
C ARG A 101 1.36 -21.43 3.12
N GLY A 102 1.68 -20.89 4.31
CA GLY A 102 2.97 -21.04 4.96
C GLY A 102 4.12 -20.29 4.27
N LYS A 103 3.80 -19.43 3.29
CA LYS A 103 4.78 -18.62 2.54
C LYS A 103 4.96 -17.26 3.19
N SER A 104 6.12 -16.66 2.97
CA SER A 104 6.36 -15.24 3.27
C SER A 104 6.95 -14.61 2.03
N LEU A 105 6.32 -13.55 1.55
CA LEU A 105 6.79 -12.77 0.41
C LEU A 105 8.13 -12.11 0.70
N ILE A 106 8.26 -11.52 1.89
CA ILE A 106 9.51 -10.90 2.36
C ILE A 106 10.58 -11.98 2.51
N GLY A 107 10.24 -13.12 3.11
CA GLY A 107 11.17 -14.24 3.28
C GLY A 107 11.60 -14.89 1.97
N GLU A 108 10.73 -14.95 0.95
CA GLU A 108 11.09 -15.39 -0.40
C GLU A 108 12.02 -14.38 -1.06
N LEU A 109 11.68 -13.09 -1.02
CA LEU A 109 12.50 -12.02 -1.59
C LEU A 109 13.88 -11.96 -0.94
N GLN A 110 14.00 -12.23 0.36
CA GLN A 110 15.29 -12.26 1.07
C GLN A 110 16.27 -13.30 0.51
N LYS A 111 15.79 -14.39 -0.10
CA LYS A 111 16.67 -15.41 -0.70
C LYS A 111 17.44 -14.89 -1.90
N ASP A 112 16.90 -13.87 -2.57
CA ASP A 112 17.48 -13.28 -3.77
C ASP A 112 18.54 -12.20 -3.44
N PHE A 113 18.71 -11.82 -2.18
CA PHE A 113 19.68 -10.81 -1.74
C PHE A 113 20.74 -11.40 -0.79
N PRO A 114 22.03 -11.04 -0.94
CA PRO A 114 23.07 -11.47 0.00
C PRO A 114 22.83 -10.82 1.38
N GLN A 115 22.37 -11.62 2.34
CA GLN A 115 22.06 -11.18 3.70
C GLN A 115 23.29 -11.36 4.60
N LYS A 116 23.74 -10.29 5.27
CA LYS A 116 24.78 -10.39 6.33
C LYS A 116 24.27 -11.10 7.59
N ILE A 117 22.96 -11.10 7.80
CA ILE A 117 22.29 -11.67 8.97
C ILE A 117 21.09 -12.45 8.45
N ALA A 118 21.02 -13.75 8.77
CA ALA A 118 19.86 -14.57 8.44
C ALA A 118 18.64 -14.09 9.25
N VAL A 119 17.64 -13.56 8.56
CA VAL A 119 16.37 -13.17 9.19
C VAL A 119 15.48 -14.41 9.28
N PRO A 120 14.93 -14.77 10.46
CA PRO A 120 14.04 -15.91 10.59
C PRO A 120 12.77 -15.74 9.76
N ILE A 121 12.29 -16.84 9.20
CA ILE A 121 11.04 -16.86 8.43
C ILE A 121 9.83 -16.53 9.32
N GLU A 122 9.89 -16.82 10.62
CA GLU A 122 8.86 -16.48 11.58
C GLU A 122 8.76 -14.97 11.79
N LEU A 123 9.90 -14.25 11.76
CA LEU A 123 9.92 -12.80 11.90
C LEU A 123 9.24 -12.13 10.69
N THR A 124 9.57 -12.60 9.48
CA THR A 124 8.97 -12.07 8.24
C THR A 124 7.49 -12.38 8.13
N LYS A 125 7.05 -13.58 8.53
CA LYS A 125 5.62 -13.94 8.64
C LYS A 125 4.86 -13.07 9.66
N ASN A 126 5.46 -12.76 10.80
CA ASN A 126 4.84 -11.89 11.80
C ASN A 126 4.74 -10.45 11.29
N LEU A 127 5.79 -9.94 10.66
CA LEU A 127 5.78 -8.62 10.02
C LEU A 127 4.68 -8.52 8.96
N GLU A 128 4.57 -9.49 8.05
CA GLU A 128 3.51 -9.54 7.04
C GLU A 128 2.11 -9.58 7.66
N SER A 129 1.96 -10.23 8.82
CA SER A 129 0.69 -10.27 9.56
C SER A 129 0.32 -8.91 10.13
N HIS A 130 1.28 -8.19 10.71
CA HIS A 130 1.06 -6.83 11.22
C HIS A 130 0.78 -5.87 10.08
N MET A 131 1.48 -6.00 8.94
CA MET A 131 1.19 -5.24 7.72
C MET A 131 -0.22 -5.52 7.21
N ALA A 132 -0.66 -6.78 7.19
CA ALA A 132 -2.02 -7.12 6.80
C ALA A 132 -3.06 -6.49 7.74
N ALA A 133 -2.83 -6.57 9.05
CA ALA A 133 -3.71 -5.94 10.05
C ALA A 133 -3.78 -4.42 9.88
N PHE A 134 -2.65 -3.76 9.61
CA PHE A 134 -2.58 -2.33 9.31
C PHE A 134 -3.33 -1.98 8.02
N MET A 135 -3.08 -2.70 6.92
CA MET A 135 -3.74 -2.43 5.64
C MET A 135 -5.26 -2.65 5.72
N PHE A 136 -5.70 -3.65 6.48
CA PHE A 136 -7.11 -3.90 6.73
C PHE A 136 -7.76 -2.81 7.57
N SER A 137 -7.16 -2.46 8.72
CA SER A 137 -7.71 -1.43 9.61
C SER A 137 -7.73 -0.06 8.92
N TYR A 138 -6.68 0.27 8.18
CA TYR A 138 -6.61 1.49 7.39
C TYR A 138 -7.61 1.48 6.23
N GLY A 139 -7.81 0.34 5.57
CA GLY A 139 -8.85 0.19 4.55
C GLY A 139 -10.26 0.43 5.10
N CYS A 140 -10.59 -0.14 6.26
CA CYS A 140 -11.86 0.10 6.96
C CYS A 140 -12.01 1.56 7.38
N PHE A 141 -10.94 2.18 7.89
CA PHE A 141 -10.91 3.60 8.20
C PHE A 141 -11.19 4.46 6.96
N MET A 142 -10.56 4.14 5.82
CA MET A 142 -10.81 4.85 4.57
C MET A 142 -12.22 4.65 4.04
N ALA A 143 -12.86 3.50 4.27
CA ALA A 143 -14.27 3.32 3.97
C ALA A 143 -15.13 4.27 4.82
N TYR A 144 -14.87 4.35 6.13
CA TYR A 144 -15.56 5.29 7.02
C TYR A 144 -15.39 6.75 6.56
N VAL A 145 -14.17 7.16 6.22
CA VAL A 145 -13.86 8.50 5.68
C VAL A 145 -14.62 8.76 4.39
N ALA A 146 -14.68 7.78 3.47
CA ALA A 146 -15.38 7.93 2.20
C ALA A 146 -16.89 8.22 2.36
N PHE A 147 -17.55 7.61 3.35
CA PHE A 147 -18.99 7.79 3.58
C PHE A 147 -19.35 8.99 4.45
N ASN A 148 -18.47 9.39 5.39
CA ASN A 148 -18.84 10.34 6.45
C ASN A 148 -18.07 11.66 6.41
N MET A 149 -17.02 11.78 5.61
CA MET A 149 -16.16 12.96 5.58
C MET A 149 -16.14 13.65 4.21
N THR A 150 -15.64 14.89 4.20
CA THR A 150 -15.47 15.70 2.98
C THR A 150 -14.38 15.13 2.08
N THR A 151 -14.39 15.53 0.80
CA THR A 151 -13.34 15.14 -0.16
C THR A 151 -11.97 15.60 0.28
N ASP A 152 -11.85 16.78 0.90
CA ASP A 152 -10.60 17.33 1.39
C ASP A 152 -9.95 16.41 2.42
N LEU A 153 -10.75 15.97 3.41
CA LEU A 153 -10.31 15.03 4.43
C LEU A 153 -9.98 13.67 3.81
N TRP A 154 -10.79 13.20 2.86
CA TRP A 154 -10.51 11.97 2.13
C TRP A 154 -9.17 12.05 1.36
N LEU A 155 -8.89 13.16 0.66
CA LEU A 155 -7.63 13.36 -0.06
C LEU A 155 -6.46 13.44 0.91
N PHE A 156 -6.62 14.16 2.01
CA PHE A 156 -5.61 14.26 3.06
C PHE A 156 -5.26 12.88 3.60
N TYR A 157 -6.25 12.09 4.02
CA TYR A 157 -6.00 10.75 4.54
C TYR A 157 -5.40 9.84 3.48
N ARG A 158 -5.95 9.81 2.26
CA ARG A 158 -5.41 9.02 1.14
C ARG A 158 -3.93 9.30 0.87
N THR A 159 -3.48 10.53 1.07
CA THR A 159 -2.12 10.97 0.75
C THR A 159 -1.27 11.10 2.01
N VAL A 160 -1.20 12.29 2.59
CA VAL A 160 -0.35 12.64 3.74
C VAL A 160 -0.70 11.80 4.97
N GLY A 161 -1.99 11.62 5.25
CA GLY A 161 -2.45 10.85 6.41
C GLY A 161 -2.00 9.40 6.39
N PHE A 162 -2.00 8.75 5.22
CA PHE A 162 -1.47 7.39 5.06
C PHE A 162 0.01 7.32 5.45
N TYR A 163 0.83 8.30 5.04
CA TYR A 163 2.25 8.35 5.42
C TYR A 163 2.44 8.59 6.91
N ILE A 164 1.62 9.44 7.54
CA ILE A 164 1.67 9.68 8.99
C ILE A 164 1.32 8.39 9.74
N CYS A 165 0.20 7.74 9.41
CA CYS A 165 -0.21 6.48 10.01
C CYS A 165 0.84 5.38 9.78
N GLY A 166 1.40 5.31 8.57
CA GLY A 166 2.48 4.39 8.21
C GLY A 166 3.74 4.63 9.03
N ALA A 167 4.16 5.88 9.22
CA ALA A 167 5.33 6.22 10.03
C ALA A 167 5.13 5.82 11.51
N ILE A 168 3.95 6.06 12.07
CA ILE A 168 3.59 5.62 13.43
C ILE A 168 3.62 4.09 13.51
N PHE A 169 2.98 3.41 12.55
CA PHE A 169 2.98 1.95 12.47
C PHE A 169 4.40 1.39 12.41
N PHE A 170 5.27 1.90 11.53
CA PHE A 170 6.66 1.46 11.44
C PHE A 170 7.44 1.71 12.72
N GLY A 171 7.22 2.84 13.38
CA GLY A 171 7.84 3.14 14.69
C GLY A 171 7.46 2.11 15.75
N ILE A 172 6.17 1.75 15.83
CA ILE A 172 5.67 0.69 16.72
C ILE A 172 6.24 -0.67 16.33
N GLU A 173 6.23 -0.99 15.03
CA GLU A 173 6.67 -2.27 14.49
C GLU A 173 8.14 -2.53 14.81
N VAL A 174 9.01 -1.52 14.71
CA VAL A 174 10.42 -1.64 15.10
C VAL A 174 10.56 -2.03 16.58
N ILE A 175 9.74 -1.44 17.47
CA ILE A 175 9.77 -1.76 18.90
C ILE A 175 9.26 -3.18 19.14
N VAL A 176 8.16 -3.57 18.50
CA VAL A 176 7.56 -4.91 18.62
C VAL A 176 8.54 -5.98 18.11
N MET A 177 9.13 -5.79 16.94
CA MET A 177 10.11 -6.71 16.36
C MET A 177 11.36 -6.82 17.22
N ARG A 178 11.88 -5.70 17.76
CA ARG A 178 13.02 -5.74 18.70
C ARG A 178 12.71 -6.56 19.95
N ARG A 179 11.51 -6.42 20.51
CA ARG A 179 11.06 -7.21 21.67
C ARG A 179 10.92 -8.69 21.31
N TRP A 180 10.37 -9.00 20.13
CA TRP A 180 10.22 -10.36 19.66
C TRP A 180 11.58 -11.05 19.47
N VAL A 181 12.53 -10.38 18.83
CA VAL A 181 13.89 -10.91 18.60
C VAL A 181 14.59 -11.19 19.93
N ARG A 182 14.55 -10.26 20.88
CA ARG A 182 15.19 -10.45 22.21
C ARG A 182 14.61 -11.63 23.00
N ARG A 183 13.32 -11.94 22.82
CA ARG A 183 12.66 -13.05 23.53
C ARG A 183 12.90 -14.40 22.87
N ASN A 184 12.95 -14.44 21.54
CA ASN A 184 12.94 -15.69 20.78
C ASN A 184 14.30 -16.08 20.19
N MET A 185 15.25 -15.15 20.08
CA MET A 185 16.64 -15.47 19.72
C MET A 185 17.51 -15.51 20.98
N LYS A 186 17.99 -16.72 21.34
CA LYS A 186 19.07 -16.85 22.32
C LYS A 186 20.40 -16.38 21.71
N PRO A 187 21.27 -15.70 22.48
CA PRO A 187 22.60 -15.33 22.00
C PRO A 187 23.41 -16.59 21.66
N LYS A 188 24.23 -16.49 20.60
CA LYS A 188 25.04 -17.58 20.05
C LYS A 188 25.95 -18.28 21.08
N SER A 189 26.27 -17.63 22.20
CA SER A 189 27.06 -18.18 23.32
C SER A 189 26.36 -19.29 24.12
N ALA A 190 25.04 -19.46 23.98
CA ALA A 190 24.30 -20.54 24.65
C ALA A 190 24.23 -21.84 23.81
N GLN A 191 24.54 -21.80 22.52
CA GLN A 191 24.49 -22.98 21.63
C GLN A 191 25.78 -23.80 21.64
N THR A 192 26.92 -23.20 21.99
CA THR A 192 28.22 -23.89 21.99
C THR A 192 28.41 -24.82 23.19
N ASN A 193 27.69 -24.58 24.30
CA ASN A 193 27.82 -25.41 25.51
C ASN A 193 27.00 -26.71 25.44
N ASP A 194 25.95 -26.77 24.62
CA ASP A 194 25.13 -27.98 24.46
C ASP A 194 25.72 -28.97 23.43
N ALA A 195 26.67 -28.53 22.59
CA ALA A 195 27.40 -29.39 21.65
C ALA A 195 28.69 -29.99 22.24
N ALA A 196 29.01 -29.64 23.49
CA ALA A 196 30.21 -30.07 24.21
C ALA A 196 29.91 -31.02 25.39
N LEU A 197 28.66 -31.50 25.49
CA LEU A 197 28.18 -32.54 26.42
C LEU A 197 27.66 -33.73 25.63
#